data_AF-A0A7C5YBF0-F1
#
_entry.id   AF-A0A7C5YBF0-F1
#
_cell.length_a   1.000
_cell.length_b   1.000
_cell.length_c   1.000
_cell.angle_alpha   90.00
_cell.angle_beta   90.00
_cell.angle_gamma   90.00
#
_symmetry.space_group_name_H-M   'P 1'
#
loop_
_entity.id
_entity.type
_entity.pdbx_description
1 polymer ?
#
loop_
_entity_poly.entity_id
_entity_poly.type
_entity_poly.pdbx_seq_one_letter_code
_entity_poly.pdbx_strand_id
1 'polypeptide(L)'
;MSWDIDRVRDELHKIDYRRRKIKDSDMFETVEEVFDYSTLMILYDLFNKGVLHVMYGVVNSGKEARVYWAKGRGGMDLAVKIYLTSTSEFRKGMMTYIVGDPRFKISSGKTRDVIYVWARKEYSNLVKAHNVGVRVPKPITVKGNVLVMEFVGVDGVPAPLLKDYTPTDIDAFFKVLMDYVSRLYCKARLVHGDLSEYNVMVFDESPVLIDFGQAVDLAHPLAEELLVRDIKNLLNFFSRKGVETPDLEEALIWVKRGGG
;
A
#
# COMPACT_ATOMS: atom_id res chain seq x y z
N MET A 1 18.21 -12.83 4.37
CA MET A 1 18.05 -14.09 3.62
C MET A 1 17.28 -13.78 2.35
N SER A 2 17.70 -14.25 1.17
CA SER A 2 17.05 -13.97 -0.12
C SER A 2 16.24 -15.17 -0.63
N TRP A 3 15.23 -14.89 -1.43
CA TRP A 3 14.26 -15.82 -2.01
C TRP A 3 14.32 -15.72 -3.54
N ASP A 4 14.58 -16.83 -4.20
CA ASP A 4 14.52 -17.00 -5.65
C ASP A 4 13.52 -18.11 -6.02
N ILE A 5 13.38 -18.37 -7.32
CA ILE A 5 12.43 -19.37 -7.81
C ILE A 5 12.71 -20.78 -7.28
N ASP A 6 13.97 -21.18 -7.15
CA ASP A 6 14.35 -22.52 -6.73
C ASP A 6 14.09 -22.70 -5.24
N ARG A 7 14.40 -21.67 -4.43
CA ARG A 7 14.03 -21.68 -3.01
C ARG A 7 12.52 -21.74 -2.81
N VAL A 8 11.72 -20.98 -3.57
CA VAL A 8 10.25 -21.07 -3.48
C VAL A 8 9.77 -22.46 -3.89
N ARG A 9 10.35 -23.07 -4.93
CA ARG A 9 10.02 -24.42 -5.38
C ARG A 9 10.33 -25.47 -4.29
N ASP A 10 11.48 -25.37 -3.65
CA ASP A 10 11.88 -26.27 -2.57
C ASP A 10 10.92 -26.20 -1.39
N GLU A 11 10.46 -25.00 -1.02
CA GLU A 11 9.49 -24.83 0.06
C GLU A 11 8.10 -25.39 -0.31
N LEU A 12 7.67 -25.21 -1.56
CA LEU A 12 6.46 -25.87 -2.06
C LEU A 12 6.56 -27.40 -1.98
N HIS A 13 7.70 -27.97 -2.39
CA HIS A 13 7.94 -29.41 -2.28
C HIS A 13 7.91 -29.90 -0.83
N LYS A 14 8.48 -29.15 0.11
CA LYS A 14 8.43 -29.49 1.54
C LYS A 14 7.00 -29.49 2.08
N ILE A 15 6.17 -28.51 1.71
CA ILE A 15 4.76 -28.46 2.12
C ILE A 15 3.97 -29.62 1.52
N ASP A 16 4.15 -29.90 0.23
CA ASP A 16 3.46 -31.02 -0.43
C ASP A 16 3.88 -32.38 0.13
N TYR A 17 5.16 -32.53 0.52
CA TYR A 17 5.62 -33.72 1.24
C TYR A 17 4.93 -33.87 2.60
N ARG A 18 4.84 -32.80 3.40
CA ARG A 18 4.14 -32.79 4.70
C ARG A 18 2.65 -33.13 4.54
N ARG A 19 1.98 -32.56 3.53
CA ARG A 19 0.58 -32.87 3.15
C ARG A 19 0.33 -34.36 2.90
N ARG A 20 1.29 -35.04 2.27
CA ARG A 20 1.16 -36.48 1.94
C ARG A 20 1.40 -37.39 3.15
N LYS A 21 2.07 -36.90 4.21
CA LYS A 21 2.45 -37.69 5.39
C LYS A 21 1.59 -37.45 6.64
N ILE A 22 0.88 -36.34 6.74
CA ILE A 22 0.15 -35.94 7.97
C ILE A 22 -1.33 -35.70 7.62
N LYS A 23 -2.23 -36.51 8.20
CA LYS A 23 -3.67 -36.21 8.26
C LYS A 23 -3.92 -35.30 9.47
N ASP A 24 -4.27 -34.06 9.16
CA ASP A 24 -4.86 -33.02 10.02
C ASP A 24 -4.03 -32.35 11.14
N SER A 25 -4.38 -31.06 11.29
CA SER A 25 -4.11 -29.99 12.26
C SER A 25 -2.78 -29.21 12.28
N ASP A 26 -1.59 -29.79 12.15
CA ASP A 26 -0.34 -29.03 12.45
C ASP A 26 0.45 -28.59 11.21
N MET A 27 -0.28 -28.10 10.21
CA MET A 27 0.20 -28.00 8.82
C MET A 27 0.85 -26.66 8.43
N PHE A 28 0.96 -25.69 9.34
CA PHE A 28 1.39 -24.32 9.02
C PHE A 28 2.55 -23.82 9.87
N GLU A 29 3.64 -24.59 9.96
CA GLU A 29 4.95 -24.00 10.23
C GLU A 29 5.54 -23.50 8.91
N THR A 30 5.38 -22.19 8.68
CA THR A 30 5.85 -21.47 7.51
C THR A 30 7.30 -21.00 7.70
N VAL A 31 8.03 -20.88 6.59
CA VAL A 31 9.47 -20.54 6.53
C VAL A 31 9.74 -19.12 7.03
N GLU A 32 8.74 -18.27 6.86
CA GLU A 32 8.46 -17.05 7.61
C GLU A 32 6.96 -17.11 7.92
N GLU A 33 6.51 -16.68 9.11
CA GLU A 33 5.13 -16.80 9.64
C GLU A 33 3.97 -16.44 8.66
N VAL A 34 4.28 -15.79 7.54
CA VAL A 34 3.35 -15.18 6.59
C VAL A 34 3.22 -15.91 5.25
N PHE A 35 4.07 -16.89 4.97
CA PHE A 35 4.07 -17.61 3.70
C PHE A 35 3.28 -18.91 3.78
N ASP A 36 1.97 -18.79 3.71
CA ASP A 36 1.12 -19.96 3.49
C ASP A 36 1.32 -20.56 2.09
N TYR A 37 0.84 -21.79 1.88
CA TYR A 37 0.96 -22.46 0.58
C TYR A 37 0.39 -21.63 -0.58
N SER A 38 -0.70 -20.89 -0.36
CA SER A 38 -1.30 -20.09 -1.42
C SER A 38 -0.42 -18.90 -1.79
N THR A 39 0.18 -18.23 -0.82
CA THR A 39 1.10 -17.13 -1.03
C THR A 39 2.36 -17.63 -1.74
N LEU A 40 2.90 -18.79 -1.34
CA LEU A 40 4.05 -19.40 -2.05
C LEU A 40 3.72 -19.74 -3.50
N MET A 41 2.53 -20.27 -3.80
CA MET A 41 2.10 -20.51 -5.18
C MET A 41 1.95 -19.21 -5.99
N ILE A 42 1.52 -18.12 -5.36
CA ILE A 42 1.47 -16.79 -6.00
C ILE A 42 2.88 -16.30 -6.32
N LEU A 43 3.79 -16.35 -5.35
CA LEU A 43 5.18 -15.96 -5.54
C LEU A 43 5.84 -16.80 -6.64
N TYR A 44 5.65 -18.12 -6.63
CA TYR A 44 6.13 -19.01 -7.68
C TYR A 44 5.65 -18.59 -9.07
N ASP A 45 4.37 -18.24 -9.23
CA ASP A 45 3.83 -17.73 -10.49
C ASP A 45 4.47 -16.39 -10.89
N LEU A 46 4.70 -15.48 -9.93
CA LEU A 46 5.36 -14.19 -10.19
C LEU A 46 6.82 -14.35 -10.64
N PHE A 47 7.56 -15.30 -10.05
CA PHE A 47 8.91 -15.67 -10.49
C PHE A 47 8.91 -16.28 -11.89
N ASN A 48 8.02 -17.25 -12.15
CA ASN A 48 7.92 -17.89 -13.48
C ASN A 48 7.57 -16.90 -14.59
N LYS A 49 6.68 -15.94 -14.31
CA LYS A 49 6.31 -14.87 -15.26
C LYS A 49 7.41 -13.82 -15.43
N GLY A 50 8.48 -13.87 -14.63
CA GLY A 50 9.57 -12.91 -14.68
C GLY A 50 9.21 -11.54 -14.11
N VAL A 51 8.14 -11.44 -13.32
CA VAL A 51 7.82 -10.22 -12.58
C VAL A 51 8.84 -10.02 -11.46
N LEU A 52 9.14 -11.12 -10.74
CA LEU A 52 10.17 -11.17 -9.71
C LEU A 52 11.36 -12.00 -10.21
N HIS A 53 12.57 -11.55 -9.92
CA HIS A 53 13.80 -12.30 -10.19
C HIS A 53 14.45 -12.78 -8.88
N VAL A 54 14.51 -11.88 -7.89
CA VAL A 54 14.95 -12.20 -6.53
C VAL A 54 14.18 -11.32 -5.56
N MET A 55 13.78 -11.87 -4.42
CA MET A 55 13.17 -11.16 -3.30
C MET A 55 14.12 -11.22 -2.10
N TYR A 56 14.44 -10.09 -1.52
CA TYR A 56 15.34 -9.94 -0.39
C TYR A 56 14.55 -9.93 0.93
N GLY A 57 15.19 -9.43 2.00
CA GLY A 57 14.59 -9.36 3.31
C GLY A 57 13.44 -8.35 3.41
N VAL A 58 12.76 -8.41 4.56
CA VAL A 58 11.69 -7.48 4.92
C VAL A 58 12.27 -6.09 5.13
N VAL A 59 11.70 -5.10 4.43
CA VAL A 59 12.02 -3.67 4.61
C VAL A 59 11.04 -2.97 5.55
N ASN A 60 9.83 -3.50 5.67
CA ASN A 60 8.83 -3.00 6.62
C ASN A 60 7.94 -4.14 7.11
N SER A 61 7.78 -4.23 8.43
CA SER A 61 6.92 -5.19 9.10
C SER A 61 5.79 -4.45 9.80
N GLY A 62 4.60 -4.48 9.23
CA GLY A 62 3.37 -4.03 9.87
C GLY A 62 2.59 -5.18 10.48
N LYS A 63 1.56 -4.85 11.27
CA LYS A 63 0.59 -5.85 11.77
C LYS A 63 -0.29 -6.43 10.65
N GLU A 64 -0.45 -5.69 9.56
CA GLU A 64 -1.40 -6.00 8.48
C GLU A 64 -0.73 -6.58 7.24
N ALA A 65 0.53 -6.20 6.99
CA ALA A 65 1.30 -6.65 5.85
C ALA A 65 2.80 -6.63 6.17
N ARG A 66 3.55 -7.46 5.44
CA ARG A 66 5.02 -7.35 5.35
C ARG A 66 5.38 -6.86 3.96
N VAL A 67 6.34 -5.94 3.89
CA VAL A 67 6.87 -5.42 2.63
C VAL A 67 8.28 -5.94 2.46
N TYR A 68 8.52 -6.63 1.36
CA TYR A 68 9.82 -7.16 0.99
C TYR A 68 10.42 -6.33 -0.14
N TRP A 69 11.72 -6.09 -0.08
CA TRP A 69 12.44 -5.58 -1.24
C TRP A 69 12.67 -6.72 -2.22
N ALA A 70 12.56 -6.46 -3.52
CA ALA A 70 12.80 -7.42 -4.57
C ALA A 70 13.42 -6.72 -5.79
N LYS A 71 13.99 -7.50 -6.69
CA LYS A 71 14.41 -7.05 -8.01
C LYS A 71 13.57 -7.75 -9.08
N GLY A 72 13.04 -6.98 -10.01
CA GLY A 72 12.40 -7.48 -11.22
C GLY A 72 13.42 -7.81 -12.31
N ARG A 73 12.93 -8.24 -13.48
CA ARG A 73 13.78 -8.32 -14.68
C ARG A 73 14.35 -6.95 -15.04
N GLY A 74 15.62 -6.92 -15.45
CA GLY A 74 16.32 -5.67 -15.79
C GLY A 74 16.85 -4.88 -14.59
N GLY A 75 16.80 -5.43 -13.37
CA GLY A 75 17.40 -4.81 -12.19
C GLY A 75 16.57 -3.73 -11.50
N MET A 76 15.31 -3.54 -11.93
CA MET A 76 14.38 -2.60 -11.30
C MET A 76 14.05 -3.01 -9.87
N ASP A 77 14.09 -2.05 -8.94
CA ASP A 77 13.72 -2.25 -7.55
C ASP A 77 12.20 -2.30 -7.37
N LEU A 78 11.74 -3.34 -6.68
CA LEU A 78 10.33 -3.63 -6.43
C LEU A 78 10.07 -3.78 -4.93
N ALA A 79 8.89 -3.34 -4.51
CA ALA A 79 8.32 -3.65 -3.21
C ALA A 79 7.25 -4.74 -3.39
N VAL A 80 7.36 -5.82 -2.63
CA VAL A 80 6.37 -6.91 -2.58
C VAL A 80 5.64 -6.82 -1.23
N LYS A 81 4.45 -6.22 -1.24
CA LYS A 81 3.57 -6.10 -0.07
C LYS A 81 2.70 -7.35 0.01
N ILE A 82 2.87 -8.12 1.08
CA ILE A 82 2.15 -9.37 1.34
C ILE A 82 1.26 -9.14 2.54
N TYR A 83 -0.06 -9.15 2.31
CA TYR A 83 -1.03 -8.96 3.38
C TYR A 83 -1.18 -10.23 4.20
N LEU A 84 -1.21 -10.05 5.51
CA LEU A 84 -1.25 -11.14 6.48
C LEU A 84 -2.69 -11.56 6.74
N THR A 85 -2.87 -12.82 7.15
CA THR A 85 -4.14 -13.25 7.75
C THR A 85 -4.37 -12.44 9.03
N SER A 86 -5.31 -11.51 8.94
CA SER A 86 -5.52 -10.47 9.95
C SER A 86 -6.41 -10.97 11.10
N THR A 87 -6.25 -10.42 12.29
CA THR A 87 -7.20 -10.62 13.41
C THR A 87 -8.59 -10.10 13.03
N SER A 88 -9.59 -10.42 13.86
CA SER A 88 -10.97 -9.93 13.70
C SER A 88 -11.06 -8.40 13.68
N GLU A 89 -10.23 -7.70 14.43
CA GLU A 89 -10.22 -6.24 14.56
C GLU A 89 -9.75 -5.59 13.26
N PHE A 90 -8.64 -6.07 12.70
CA PHE A 90 -8.14 -5.59 11.41
C PHE A 90 -9.13 -5.85 10.29
N ARG A 91 -9.78 -7.01 10.31
CA ARG A 91 -10.82 -7.33 9.34
C ARG A 91 -11.99 -6.34 9.43
N LYS A 92 -12.43 -5.97 10.64
CA LYS A 92 -13.46 -4.94 10.84
C LYS A 92 -13.00 -3.58 10.30
N GLY A 93 -11.75 -3.19 10.58
CA GLY A 93 -11.16 -1.96 10.06
C GLY A 93 -11.18 -1.90 8.53
N MET A 94 -10.75 -2.96 7.85
CA MET A 94 -10.81 -3.06 6.38
C MET A 94 -12.24 -2.98 5.84
N MET A 95 -13.18 -3.64 6.52
CA MET A 95 -14.58 -3.70 6.08
C MET A 95 -15.21 -2.30 5.97
N THR A 96 -14.88 -1.40 6.90
CA THR A 96 -15.35 0.00 6.92
C THR A 96 -15.07 0.72 5.61
N TYR A 97 -13.91 0.49 5.00
CA TYR A 97 -13.52 1.16 3.75
C TYR A 97 -13.92 0.37 2.49
N ILE A 98 -14.32 -0.91 2.60
CA ILE A 98 -14.77 -1.72 1.47
C ILE A 98 -16.28 -1.59 1.25
N VAL A 99 -17.10 -1.71 2.30
CA VAL A 99 -18.56 -1.89 2.17
C VAL A 99 -19.26 -0.70 1.52
N GLY A 100 -18.78 0.52 1.75
CA GLY A 100 -19.32 1.72 1.13
C GLY A 100 -18.73 2.04 -0.26
N ASP A 101 -17.75 1.29 -0.73
CA ASP A 101 -17.08 1.56 -2.01
C ASP A 101 -17.74 0.74 -3.13
N PRO A 102 -18.45 1.38 -4.08
CA PRO A 102 -19.23 0.66 -5.09
C PRO A 102 -18.36 -0.17 -6.06
N ARG A 103 -17.04 0.06 -6.09
CA ARG A 103 -16.08 -0.62 -6.97
C ARG A 103 -15.72 -2.01 -6.48
N PHE A 104 -15.94 -2.31 -5.19
CA PHE A 104 -15.47 -3.53 -4.57
C PHE A 104 -16.63 -4.30 -3.93
N LYS A 105 -16.64 -5.61 -4.16
CA LYS A 105 -17.60 -6.54 -3.55
C LYS A 105 -16.85 -7.73 -3.02
N ILE A 106 -17.23 -8.16 -1.83
CA ILE A 106 -16.64 -9.33 -1.18
C ILE A 106 -17.49 -10.55 -1.56
N SER A 107 -16.87 -11.52 -2.23
CA SER A 107 -17.53 -12.72 -2.74
C SER A 107 -18.06 -13.64 -1.65
N SER A 108 -17.35 -13.73 -0.52
CA SER A 108 -17.79 -14.50 0.64
C SER A 108 -17.39 -13.82 1.95
N GLY A 109 -18.09 -14.12 3.03
CA GLY A 109 -17.73 -13.65 4.37
C GLY A 109 -16.41 -14.21 4.92
N LYS A 110 -15.56 -14.88 4.13
CA LYS A 110 -14.29 -15.46 4.60
C LYS A 110 -13.16 -14.43 4.65
N THR A 111 -12.27 -14.54 5.63
CA THR A 111 -11.21 -13.53 5.87
C THR A 111 -10.27 -13.39 4.68
N ARG A 112 -9.95 -14.50 4.02
CA ARG A 112 -9.12 -14.52 2.82
C ARG A 112 -9.70 -13.70 1.67
N ASP A 113 -11.02 -13.73 1.46
CA ASP A 113 -11.66 -12.95 0.41
C ASP A 113 -11.60 -11.45 0.71
N VAL A 114 -11.74 -11.06 1.98
CA VAL A 114 -11.57 -9.66 2.42
C VAL A 114 -10.16 -9.19 2.10
N ILE A 115 -9.14 -9.98 2.43
CA ILE A 115 -7.73 -9.64 2.17
C ILE A 115 -7.46 -9.50 0.67
N TYR A 116 -8.02 -10.38 -0.16
CA TYR A 116 -7.84 -10.31 -1.61
C TYR A 116 -8.52 -9.08 -2.21
N VAL A 117 -9.70 -8.71 -1.70
CA VAL A 117 -10.37 -7.48 -2.08
C VAL A 117 -9.56 -6.26 -1.62
N TRP A 118 -9.00 -6.30 -0.41
CA TRP A 118 -8.14 -5.23 0.12
C TRP A 118 -6.90 -4.98 -0.75
N ALA A 119 -6.17 -6.04 -1.09
CA ALA A 119 -5.01 -5.96 -1.97
C ALA A 119 -5.38 -5.39 -3.36
N ARG A 120 -6.51 -5.84 -3.93
CA ARG A 120 -7.02 -5.32 -5.21
C ARG A 120 -7.47 -3.87 -5.11
N LYS A 121 -8.02 -3.46 -3.96
CA LYS A 121 -8.42 -2.07 -3.70
C LYS A 121 -7.22 -1.16 -3.66
N GLU A 122 -6.18 -1.52 -2.90
CA GLU A 122 -4.95 -0.74 -2.85
C GLU A 122 -4.30 -0.61 -4.24
N TYR A 123 -4.18 -1.73 -4.98
CA TYR A 123 -3.70 -1.70 -6.37
C TYR A 123 -4.51 -0.75 -7.25
N SER A 124 -5.85 -0.86 -7.24
CA SER A 124 -6.74 -0.04 -8.05
C SER A 124 -6.62 1.45 -7.70
N ASN A 125 -6.48 1.77 -6.42
CA ASN A 125 -6.31 3.13 -5.95
C ASN A 125 -4.95 3.72 -6.35
N LEU A 126 -3.86 2.95 -6.22
CA LEU A 126 -2.53 3.32 -6.72
C LEU A 126 -2.57 3.62 -8.22
N VAL A 127 -3.25 2.77 -9.01
CA VAL A 127 -3.39 2.99 -10.47
C VAL A 127 -4.13 4.30 -10.75
N LYS A 128 -5.25 4.57 -10.07
CA LYS A 128 -6.01 5.83 -10.26
C LYS A 128 -5.17 7.05 -9.88
N ALA A 129 -4.46 7.00 -8.75
CA ALA A 129 -3.58 8.08 -8.29
C ALA A 129 -2.44 8.35 -9.27
N HIS A 130 -1.73 7.31 -9.69
CA HIS A 130 -0.64 7.40 -10.67
C HIS A 130 -1.13 8.01 -12.00
N ASN A 131 -2.30 7.58 -12.49
CA ASN A 131 -2.85 8.05 -13.76
C ASN A 131 -3.23 9.55 -13.77
N VAL A 132 -3.44 10.16 -12.61
CA VAL A 132 -3.72 11.61 -12.50
C VAL A 132 -2.48 12.42 -12.13
N GLY A 133 -1.30 11.81 -12.20
CA GLY A 133 -0.02 12.47 -11.96
C GLY A 133 0.28 12.73 -10.49
N VAL A 134 -0.29 11.94 -9.57
CA VAL A 134 0.13 11.91 -8.16
C VAL A 134 1.27 10.92 -8.03
N ARG A 135 2.39 11.33 -7.44
CA ARG A 135 3.54 10.44 -7.22
C ARG A 135 3.19 9.44 -6.12
N VAL A 136 3.11 8.18 -6.52
CA VAL A 136 2.86 6.99 -5.69
C VAL A 136 3.82 5.88 -6.14
N PRO A 137 4.08 4.83 -5.35
CA PRO A 137 4.78 3.65 -5.85
C PRO A 137 4.04 3.12 -7.08
N LYS A 138 4.71 3.10 -8.24
CA LYS A 138 4.08 2.64 -9.48
C LYS A 138 3.58 1.20 -9.31
N PRO A 139 2.26 0.94 -9.44
CA PRO A 139 1.72 -0.40 -9.28
C PRO A 139 2.12 -1.30 -10.45
N ILE A 140 2.60 -2.51 -10.17
CA ILE A 140 3.02 -3.47 -11.20
C ILE A 140 1.98 -4.57 -11.38
N THR A 141 1.61 -5.26 -10.30
CA THR A 141 0.57 -6.30 -10.36
C THR A 141 0.02 -6.61 -8.97
N VAL A 142 -1.15 -7.24 -8.93
CA VAL A 142 -1.74 -7.79 -7.71
C VAL A 142 -2.28 -9.18 -7.98
N LYS A 143 -1.98 -10.14 -7.10
CA LYS A 143 -2.51 -11.50 -7.16
C LYS A 143 -2.75 -12.03 -5.75
N GLY A 144 -3.99 -12.42 -5.46
CA GLY A 144 -4.37 -12.86 -4.11
C GLY A 144 -4.04 -11.80 -3.05
N ASN A 145 -3.19 -12.15 -2.08
CA ASN A 145 -2.72 -11.26 -1.02
C ASN A 145 -1.36 -10.63 -1.31
N VAL A 146 -0.87 -10.68 -2.55
CA VAL A 146 0.44 -10.12 -2.93
C VAL A 146 0.23 -8.95 -3.88
N LEU A 147 0.72 -7.78 -3.49
CA LEU A 147 0.82 -6.56 -4.29
C LEU A 147 2.29 -6.30 -4.61
N VAL A 148 2.61 -6.17 -5.89
CA VAL A 148 3.93 -5.78 -6.38
C VAL A 148 3.84 -4.36 -6.93
N MET A 149 4.74 -3.49 -6.46
CA MET A 149 4.84 -2.10 -6.88
C MET A 149 6.31 -1.68 -6.94
N GLU A 150 6.58 -0.49 -7.49
CA GLU A 150 7.88 0.15 -7.42
C GLU A 150 8.37 0.26 -5.97
N PHE A 151 9.67 0.02 -5.78
CA PHE A 151 10.31 0.34 -4.50
C PHE A 151 10.71 1.81 -4.47
N VAL A 152 10.19 2.54 -3.48
CA VAL A 152 10.56 3.95 -3.26
C VAL A 152 11.78 4.00 -2.35
N GLY A 153 12.96 4.07 -2.95
CA GLY A 153 14.24 4.03 -2.25
C GLY A 153 15.38 3.63 -3.18
N VAL A 154 16.57 3.45 -2.62
CA VAL A 154 17.80 3.11 -3.37
C VAL A 154 18.47 1.91 -2.73
N ASP A 155 18.84 0.92 -3.54
CA ASP A 155 19.61 -0.27 -3.13
C ASP A 155 19.05 -0.98 -1.89
N GLY A 156 17.71 -1.11 -1.84
CA GLY A 156 17.01 -1.78 -0.75
C GLY A 156 16.82 -0.96 0.52
N VAL A 157 17.31 0.29 0.54
CA VAL A 157 17.05 1.26 1.61
C VAL A 157 15.81 2.08 1.24
N PRO A 158 14.70 1.98 1.99
CA PRO A 158 13.49 2.74 1.70
C PRO A 158 13.74 4.24 1.93
N ALA A 159 13.11 5.08 1.11
CA ALA A 159 13.13 6.52 1.35
C ALA A 159 12.48 6.85 2.72
N PRO A 160 12.96 7.88 3.43
CA PRO A 160 12.44 8.20 4.76
C PRO A 160 11.00 8.67 4.69
N LEU A 161 10.26 8.47 5.79
CA LEU A 161 8.93 9.06 5.97
C LEU A 161 9.04 10.54 6.33
N LEU A 162 8.05 11.33 5.96
CA LEU A 162 7.95 12.76 6.28
C LEU A 162 7.99 13.01 7.79
N LYS A 163 7.49 12.07 8.61
CA LYS A 163 7.61 12.13 10.06
C LYS A 163 9.07 12.16 10.55
N ASP A 164 9.96 11.46 9.84
CA ASP A 164 11.36 11.22 10.22
C ASP A 164 12.34 12.13 9.47
N TYR A 165 11.90 12.78 8.39
CA TYR A 165 12.73 13.65 7.56
C TYR A 165 11.97 14.93 7.19
N THR A 166 12.59 16.07 7.43
CA THR A 166 12.02 17.37 7.04
C THR A 166 12.65 17.81 5.71
N PRO A 167 11.86 17.99 4.64
CA PRO A 167 12.34 18.49 3.36
C PRO A 167 13.00 19.87 3.48
N THR A 168 13.93 20.17 2.59
CA THR A 168 14.70 21.42 2.58
C THR A 168 13.80 22.63 2.34
N ASP A 169 12.91 22.54 1.34
CA ASP A 169 11.87 23.54 1.06
C ASP A 169 10.51 22.97 1.46
N ILE A 170 10.18 23.11 2.74
CA ILE A 170 8.96 22.54 3.31
C ILE A 170 7.69 23.24 2.80
N ASP A 171 7.76 24.54 2.46
CA ASP A 171 6.66 25.30 1.88
C ASP A 171 6.32 24.81 0.47
N ALA A 172 7.33 24.61 -0.38
CA ALA A 172 7.14 24.01 -1.70
C ALA A 172 6.63 22.57 -1.58
N PHE A 173 7.18 21.79 -0.65
CA PHE A 173 6.74 20.42 -0.41
C PHE A 173 5.25 20.36 0.00
N PHE A 174 4.82 21.25 0.90
CA PHE A 174 3.43 21.37 1.32
C PHE A 174 2.51 21.70 0.13
N LYS A 175 2.90 22.65 -0.72
CA LYS A 175 2.13 23.01 -1.93
C LYS A 175 1.95 21.83 -2.88
N VAL A 176 3.02 21.06 -3.14
CA VAL A 176 2.94 19.85 -3.98
C VAL A 176 2.03 18.80 -3.35
N LEU A 177 2.11 18.62 -2.03
CA LEU A 177 1.28 17.66 -1.33
C LEU A 177 -0.21 18.04 -1.38
N MET A 178 -0.53 19.33 -1.20
CA MET A 178 -1.90 19.83 -1.36
C MET A 178 -2.40 19.64 -2.80
N ASP A 179 -1.58 19.91 -3.81
CA ASP A 179 -1.92 19.63 -5.22
C ASP A 179 -2.21 18.15 -5.45
N TYR A 180 -1.45 17.24 -4.84
CA TYR A 180 -1.77 15.81 -4.90
C TYR A 180 -3.13 15.49 -4.28
N VAL A 181 -3.48 16.06 -3.13
CA VAL A 181 -4.81 15.87 -2.52
C VAL A 181 -5.91 16.39 -3.46
N SER A 182 -5.72 17.55 -4.09
CA SER A 182 -6.67 18.09 -5.07
C SER A 182 -6.81 17.19 -6.30
N ARG A 183 -5.71 16.69 -6.87
CA ARG A 183 -5.75 15.76 -8.01
C ARG A 183 -6.43 14.44 -7.65
N LEU A 184 -6.17 13.89 -6.47
CA LEU A 184 -6.88 12.71 -5.97
C LEU A 184 -8.39 12.96 -5.94
N TYR A 185 -8.82 14.08 -5.34
CA TYR A 185 -10.23 14.41 -5.23
C TYR A 185 -10.88 14.69 -6.59
N CYS A 186 -10.39 15.67 -7.33
CA CYS A 186 -11.02 16.19 -8.54
C CYS A 186 -10.85 15.27 -9.76
N LYS A 187 -9.68 14.64 -9.92
CA LYS A 187 -9.35 13.86 -11.11
C LYS A 187 -9.48 12.36 -10.88
N ALA A 188 -8.99 11.86 -9.74
CA ALA A 188 -9.03 10.42 -9.44
C ALA A 188 -10.37 9.99 -8.82
N ARG A 189 -11.18 10.95 -8.35
CA ARG A 189 -12.37 10.71 -7.52
C ARG A 189 -12.05 9.85 -6.30
N LEU A 190 -10.96 10.17 -5.62
CA LEU A 190 -10.48 9.45 -4.44
C LEU A 190 -10.22 10.40 -3.27
N VAL A 191 -10.47 9.87 -2.08
CA VAL A 191 -9.95 10.41 -0.81
C VAL A 191 -8.98 9.37 -0.26
N HIS A 192 -7.81 9.79 0.22
CA HIS A 192 -6.78 8.85 0.72
C HIS A 192 -7.27 8.10 1.96
N GLY A 193 -7.98 8.78 2.85
CA GLY A 193 -8.64 8.18 4.00
C GLY A 193 -7.68 7.66 5.06
N ASP A 194 -6.43 8.12 5.07
CA ASP A 194 -5.42 7.96 6.14
C ASP A 194 -4.20 8.86 5.92
N LEU A 195 -4.38 10.04 5.33
CA LEU A 195 -3.25 10.88 4.95
C LEU A 195 -2.66 11.58 6.19
N SER A 196 -1.37 11.37 6.41
CA SER A 196 -0.59 11.96 7.50
C SER A 196 0.91 11.87 7.16
N GLU A 197 1.76 12.44 8.01
CA GLU A 197 3.23 12.36 7.89
C GLU A 197 3.79 10.92 7.93
N TYR A 198 2.99 9.95 8.36
CA TYR A 198 3.33 8.52 8.39
C TYR A 198 3.13 7.84 7.03
N ASN A 199 2.31 8.41 6.14
CA ASN A 199 1.94 7.84 4.84
C ASN A 199 2.46 8.69 3.66
N VAL A 200 3.44 9.55 3.93
CA VAL A 200 4.18 10.32 2.93
C VAL A 200 5.65 9.97 3.04
N MET A 201 6.24 9.41 1.98
CA MET A 201 7.69 9.26 1.85
C MET A 201 8.29 10.51 1.20
N VAL A 202 9.53 10.83 1.56
CA VAL A 202 10.31 11.91 0.95
C VAL A 202 11.38 11.28 0.07
N PHE A 203 11.23 11.39 -1.24
CA PHE A 203 12.17 10.84 -2.21
C PHE A 203 12.56 11.91 -3.23
N ASP A 204 13.86 12.21 -3.31
CA ASP A 204 14.42 13.34 -4.06
C ASP A 204 13.73 14.68 -3.72
N GLU A 205 13.64 14.99 -2.42
CA GLU A 205 12.97 16.20 -1.89
C GLU A 205 11.51 16.37 -2.33
N SER A 206 10.86 15.30 -2.82
CA SER A 206 9.49 15.33 -3.31
C SER A 206 8.60 14.33 -2.57
N PRO A 207 7.30 14.63 -2.39
CA PRO A 207 6.38 13.71 -1.75
C PRO A 207 6.09 12.50 -2.62
N VAL A 208 6.02 11.32 -1.99
CA VAL A 208 5.45 10.10 -2.56
C VAL A 208 4.39 9.57 -1.60
N LEU A 209 3.13 9.52 -2.04
CA LEU A 209 2.03 9.01 -1.22
C LEU A 209 2.03 7.48 -1.22
N ILE A 210 1.89 6.87 -0.05
CA ILE A 210 1.85 5.42 0.14
C ILE A 210 0.62 4.98 0.94
N ASP A 211 0.35 3.68 0.93
CA ASP A 211 -0.72 3.05 1.72
C ASP A 211 -2.16 3.46 1.34
N PHE A 212 -2.52 3.22 0.08
CA PHE A 212 -3.85 3.48 -0.48
C PHE A 212 -4.91 2.41 -0.12
N GLY A 213 -4.62 1.55 0.87
CA GLY A 213 -5.53 0.50 1.33
C GLY A 213 -6.84 1.08 1.86
N GLN A 214 -6.79 2.19 2.59
CA GLN A 214 -7.96 2.88 3.17
C GLN A 214 -8.64 3.86 2.21
N ALA A 215 -8.03 4.19 1.07
CA ALA A 215 -8.56 5.19 0.13
C ALA A 215 -9.91 4.80 -0.49
N VAL A 216 -10.87 5.72 -0.49
CA VAL A 216 -12.26 5.48 -0.90
C VAL A 216 -12.66 6.32 -2.11
N ASP A 217 -13.62 5.82 -2.90
CA ASP A 217 -14.29 6.63 -3.93
C ASP A 217 -15.11 7.76 -3.31
N LEU A 218 -15.31 8.88 -4.02
CA LEU A 218 -16.15 9.98 -3.54
C LEU A 218 -17.61 9.58 -3.28
N ALA A 219 -18.09 8.49 -3.88
CA ALA A 219 -19.41 7.93 -3.60
C ALA A 219 -19.51 7.24 -2.21
N HIS A 220 -18.39 7.02 -1.53
CA HIS A 220 -18.37 6.38 -0.22
C HIS A 220 -19.01 7.29 0.85
N PRO A 221 -19.88 6.78 1.74
CA PRO A 221 -20.56 7.61 2.75
C PRO A 221 -19.61 8.41 3.65
N LEU A 222 -18.44 7.86 3.95
CA LEU A 222 -17.39 8.51 4.77
C LEU A 222 -16.44 9.42 3.99
N ALA A 223 -16.58 9.57 2.66
CA ALA A 223 -15.58 10.27 1.84
C ALA A 223 -15.33 11.72 2.32
N GLU A 224 -16.39 12.45 2.65
CA GLU A 224 -16.28 13.84 3.11
C GLU A 224 -15.57 13.94 4.48
N GLU A 225 -15.96 13.10 5.45
CA GLU A 225 -15.34 13.06 6.78
C GLU A 225 -13.85 12.71 6.69
N LEU A 226 -13.51 11.72 5.86
CA LEU A 226 -12.13 11.29 5.62
C LEU A 226 -11.31 12.40 4.97
N LEU A 227 -11.86 13.16 4.02
CA LEU A 227 -11.17 14.28 3.39
C LEU A 227 -10.85 15.37 4.41
N VAL A 228 -11.82 15.73 5.24
CA VAL A 228 -11.64 16.72 6.30
C VAL A 228 -10.53 16.27 7.26
N ARG A 229 -10.51 14.99 7.63
CA ARG A 229 -9.47 14.43 8.51
C ARG A 229 -8.09 14.48 7.87
N ASP A 230 -7.97 14.04 6.62
CA ASP A 230 -6.72 14.05 5.86
C ASP A 230 -6.14 15.47 5.76
N ILE A 231 -6.96 16.46 5.38
CA ILE A 231 -6.52 17.87 5.28
C ILE A 231 -6.13 18.41 6.66
N LYS A 232 -6.94 18.17 7.71
CA LYS A 232 -6.58 18.58 9.08
C LYS A 232 -5.24 18.02 9.52
N ASN A 233 -4.96 16.74 9.26
CA ASN A 233 -3.69 16.11 9.62
C ASN A 233 -2.51 16.82 8.95
N LEU A 234 -2.62 17.12 7.65
CA LEU A 234 -1.60 17.85 6.92
C LEU A 234 -1.42 19.27 7.47
N LEU A 235 -2.49 20.06 7.59
CA LEU A 235 -2.42 21.43 8.10
C LEU A 235 -1.77 21.46 9.50
N ASN A 236 -2.17 20.56 10.40
CA ASN A 236 -1.60 20.45 11.73
C ASN A 236 -0.11 20.06 11.73
N PHE A 237 0.30 19.16 10.84
CA PHE A 237 1.71 18.78 10.71
C PHE A 237 2.55 19.96 10.21
N PHE A 238 2.15 20.59 9.10
CA PHE A 238 2.92 21.67 8.46
C PHE A 238 2.94 22.95 9.30
N SER A 239 1.82 23.30 9.96
CA SER A 239 1.78 24.42 10.91
C SER A 239 2.77 24.23 12.06
N ARG A 240 2.86 23.01 12.64
CA ARG A 240 3.86 22.68 13.68
C ARG A 240 5.31 22.77 13.18
N LYS A 241 5.53 22.70 11.87
CA LYS A 241 6.83 22.84 11.22
C LYS A 241 7.14 24.27 10.76
N GLY A 242 6.25 25.23 11.06
CA GLY A 242 6.46 26.65 10.76
C GLY A 242 5.96 27.10 9.39
N VAL A 243 5.25 26.25 8.65
CA VAL A 243 4.62 26.63 7.37
C VAL A 243 3.37 27.46 7.65
N GLU A 244 3.18 28.54 6.89
CA GLU A 244 1.94 29.29 6.89
C GLU A 244 0.85 28.47 6.17
N THR A 245 -0.05 27.89 6.96
CA THR A 245 -1.14 27.05 6.45
C THR A 245 -2.44 27.84 6.39
N PRO A 246 -3.25 27.69 5.32
CA PRO A 246 -4.60 28.24 5.29
C PRO A 246 -5.47 27.62 6.39
N ASP A 247 -6.61 28.24 6.69
CA ASP A 247 -7.59 27.57 7.52
C ASP A 247 -8.20 26.35 6.78
N LEU A 248 -8.90 25.51 7.54
CA LEU A 248 -9.46 24.28 7.01
C LEU A 248 -10.50 24.52 5.91
N GLU A 249 -11.32 25.56 6.04
CA GLU A 249 -12.40 25.85 5.09
C GLU A 249 -11.81 26.31 3.76
N GLU A 250 -10.82 27.19 3.81
CA GLU A 250 -10.03 27.64 2.66
C GLU A 250 -9.34 26.45 1.97
N ALA A 251 -8.69 25.58 2.74
CA ALA A 251 -8.02 24.39 2.21
C ALA A 251 -9.00 23.43 1.51
N LEU A 252 -10.17 23.19 2.12
CA LEU A 252 -11.22 22.35 1.52
C LEU A 252 -11.75 22.94 0.23
N ILE A 253 -12.03 24.24 0.19
CA ILE A 253 -12.50 24.94 -1.01
C ILE A 253 -11.44 24.81 -2.12
N TRP A 254 -10.17 25.05 -1.79
CA TRP A 254 -9.07 24.95 -2.74
C TRP A 254 -8.93 23.53 -3.32
N VAL A 255 -8.94 22.51 -2.45
CA VAL A 255 -8.84 21.09 -2.86
C VAL A 255 -9.99 20.72 -3.81
N LYS A 256 -11.23 21.08 -3.47
CA LYS A 256 -12.43 20.70 -4.24
C LYS A 256 -12.58 21.44 -5.56
N ARG A 257 -12.01 22.65 -5.68
CA ARG A 257 -12.03 23.45 -6.92
C ARG A 257 -10.98 23.01 -7.95
N GLY A 258 -10.06 22.11 -7.58
CA GLY A 258 -9.07 21.54 -8.49
C GLY A 258 -7.67 22.15 -8.40
N GLY A 259 -7.40 23.01 -7.40
CA GLY A 259 -6.13 23.75 -7.30
C GLY A 259 -5.91 24.72 -8.48
N GLY A 260 -5.05 25.70 -8.29
CA GLY A 260 -4.62 26.62 -9.35
C GLY A 260 -3.61 25.97 -10.29
#